data_AF-A0A316W7Z5-F1
#
_entry.id   AF-A0A316W7Z5-F1
#
_cell.length_a   1.000
_cell.length_b   1.000
_cell.length_c   1.000
_cell.angle_alpha   90.00
_cell.angle_beta   90.00
_cell.angle_gamma   90.00
#
_symmetry.space_group_name_H-M   'P 1'
#
loop_
_entity.id
_entity.type
_entity.pdbx_description
1 polymer ?
#
loop_
_entity_poly.entity_id
_entity_poly.type
_entity_poly.pdbx_seq_one_letter_code
_entity_poly.pdbx_strand_id
1 'polypeptide(L)'
;MAEPQAPRRFWAPPRAREQSLDDFLKENKPSSVKRSYDGWIWVVGPRRLLTQEAAPISEEVLLKARSMVKSLEDEIRSIDDDPNIPLRGRKGVLSKKQRRDKAQADADLKYKLAELAVSSGFSVGKWLFFRRGTSIDLLFATLAKSISDGPLSRLKAAVTTVKAAVLPQQESEEQVVCLYFDDFFDQDTAREVLTCVIKEHGVLPAAAKSDLYTELGITSKHPTGLRSTEYQPKELLMQSQIDDWQAAYNKTRDGGVKVRSKYDQVNEAGFEDDGFEDADNDHARKPVALSSSSKETTARIEARTLPSHAASPAKSPVLATSIDADEDSVTESEDENEPRAKVTVRPKEVAATDGSAKRSADNNGRSAPTAAPPAKKAKGASTRKAVF
;
A
#
# COMPACT_ATOMS: atom_id res chain seq x y z
N MET A 1 14.48 38.23 4.35
CA MET A 1 14.50 37.89 2.91
C MET A 1 13.85 36.53 2.78
N ALA A 2 12.81 36.37 1.95
CA ALA A 2 12.21 35.06 1.74
C ALA A 2 13.23 34.15 1.06
N GLU A 3 13.50 33.00 1.66
CA GLU A 3 14.34 31.97 1.06
C GLU A 3 13.73 31.59 -0.30
N PRO A 4 14.52 31.56 -1.39
CA PRO A 4 14.00 31.19 -2.70
C PRO A 4 13.41 29.79 -2.60
N GLN A 5 12.10 29.64 -2.85
CA GLN A 5 11.46 28.34 -2.86
C GLN A 5 12.23 27.45 -3.84
N ALA A 6 12.80 26.35 -3.33
CA ALA A 6 13.49 25.38 -4.15
C ALA A 6 12.56 24.98 -5.32
N PRO A 7 13.07 24.89 -6.55
CA PRO A 7 12.25 24.56 -7.70
C PRO A 7 11.56 23.22 -7.47
N ARG A 8 10.23 23.21 -7.56
CA ARG A 8 9.44 21.98 -7.47
C ARG A 8 9.93 21.01 -8.55
N ARG A 9 10.35 19.80 -8.15
CA ARG A 9 10.83 18.74 -9.05
C ARG A 9 9.64 18.11 -9.76
N PHE A 10 9.13 18.86 -10.74
CA PHE A 10 7.87 18.62 -11.40
C PHE A 10 8.03 18.78 -12.91
N TRP A 11 7.66 17.73 -13.64
CA TRP A 11 7.58 17.74 -15.09
C TRP A 11 6.16 17.47 -15.56
N ALA A 12 5.74 18.22 -16.57
CA ALA A 12 4.47 18.04 -17.27
C ALA A 12 4.65 18.45 -18.75
N PRO A 13 3.84 17.96 -19.68
CA PRO A 13 3.96 18.25 -21.11
C PRO A 13 4.05 19.74 -21.50
N PRO A 14 3.40 20.70 -20.81
CA PRO A 14 3.58 22.13 -21.10
C PRO A 14 5.04 22.59 -20.91
N ARG A 15 5.77 21.97 -19.97
CA ARG A 15 7.21 22.18 -19.74
C ARG A 15 8.11 21.44 -20.71
N ALA A 16 7.57 20.56 -21.56
CA ALA A 16 8.36 19.90 -22.61
C ALA A 16 9.02 20.89 -23.58
N ARG A 17 8.53 22.15 -23.62
CA ARG A 17 9.14 23.26 -24.38
C ARG A 17 10.42 23.81 -23.74
N GLU A 18 10.55 23.69 -22.42
CA GLU A 18 11.70 24.20 -21.65
C GLU A 18 12.73 23.09 -21.40
N GLN A 19 12.26 21.88 -21.09
CA GLN A 19 13.11 20.72 -20.78
C GLN A 19 12.45 19.44 -21.26
N SER A 20 13.22 18.61 -21.99
CA SER A 20 12.75 17.29 -22.40
C SER A 20 12.51 16.38 -21.19
N LEU A 21 11.63 15.39 -21.32
CA LEU A 21 11.40 14.42 -20.24
C LEU A 21 12.70 13.67 -19.89
N ASP A 22 13.52 13.35 -20.88
CA ASP A 22 14.78 12.64 -20.68
C ASP A 22 15.81 13.48 -19.90
N ASP A 23 15.94 14.76 -20.22
CA ASP A 23 16.82 15.67 -19.49
C ASP A 23 16.34 15.84 -18.04
N PHE A 24 15.02 16.00 -17.85
CA PHE A 24 14.43 16.07 -16.52
C PHE A 24 14.72 14.81 -15.70
N LEU A 25 14.52 13.61 -16.26
CA LEU A 25 14.77 12.34 -15.58
C LEU A 25 16.27 12.12 -15.29
N LYS A 26 17.15 12.61 -16.16
CA LYS A 26 18.61 12.54 -15.96
C LYS A 26 19.06 13.41 -14.79
N GLU A 27 18.49 14.60 -14.65
CA GLU A 27 18.78 15.55 -13.56
C GLU A 27 18.11 15.16 -12.24
N ASN A 28 16.92 14.54 -12.30
CA ASN A 28 16.07 14.27 -11.14
C ASN A 28 15.93 12.76 -10.88
N LYS A 29 17.06 12.09 -10.62
CA LYS A 29 17.07 10.68 -10.22
C LYS A 29 16.63 10.52 -8.75
N PRO A 30 15.54 9.79 -8.44
CA PRO A 30 15.10 9.57 -7.06
C PRO A 30 16.19 9.11 -6.08
N SER A 31 17.17 8.34 -6.56
CA SER A 31 18.30 7.86 -5.74
C SER A 31 19.37 8.92 -5.44
N SER A 32 19.60 9.85 -6.36
CA SER A 32 20.73 10.79 -6.31
C SER A 32 20.34 12.15 -5.74
N VAL A 33 19.05 12.45 -5.80
CA VAL A 33 18.49 13.72 -5.41
C VAL A 33 18.52 13.81 -3.87
N LYS A 34 19.10 14.87 -3.32
CA LYS A 34 19.06 15.12 -1.86
C LYS A 34 17.65 15.53 -1.44
N ARG A 35 17.25 15.12 -0.23
CA ARG A 35 15.95 15.48 0.36
C ARG A 35 15.81 17.01 0.38
N SER A 36 14.88 17.51 -0.43
CA SER A 36 14.40 18.89 -0.39
C SER A 36 13.16 18.95 0.51
N TYR A 37 12.59 20.13 0.70
CA TYR A 37 11.42 20.37 1.54
C TYR A 37 10.19 19.54 1.14
N ASP A 38 10.00 19.24 -0.14
CA ASP A 38 8.87 18.43 -0.62
C ASP A 38 9.14 16.92 -0.60
N GLY A 39 10.38 16.49 -0.81
CA GLY A 39 10.79 15.08 -0.76
C GLY A 39 10.24 14.21 -1.90
N TRP A 40 9.74 14.81 -2.98
CA TRP A 40 9.07 14.10 -4.07
C TRP A 40 9.51 14.59 -5.44
N ILE A 41 9.54 13.68 -6.42
CA ILE A 41 9.71 13.98 -7.84
C ILE A 41 8.44 13.55 -8.56
N TRP A 42 7.92 14.41 -9.45
CA TRP A 42 6.65 14.22 -10.12
C TRP A 42 6.80 14.28 -11.64
N VAL A 43 6.17 13.34 -12.33
CA VAL A 43 5.94 13.40 -13.78
C VAL A 43 4.45 13.23 -14.01
N VAL A 44 3.86 14.19 -14.72
CA VAL A 44 2.45 14.20 -15.09
C VAL A 44 2.32 13.81 -16.57
N GLY A 45 1.42 12.88 -16.87
CA GLY A 45 1.09 12.50 -18.24
C GLY A 45 0.13 13.49 -18.92
N PRO A 46 0.06 13.51 -20.26
CA PRO A 46 -0.76 14.45 -21.03
C PRO A 46 -2.27 14.34 -20.73
N ARG A 47 -2.76 13.15 -20.37
CA ARG A 47 -4.19 12.96 -20.04
C ARG A 47 -4.64 13.77 -18.83
N ARG A 48 -3.76 14.01 -17.85
CA ARG A 48 -4.08 14.83 -16.67
C ARG A 48 -4.36 16.29 -17.01
N LEU A 49 -3.92 16.76 -18.16
CA LEU A 49 -4.21 18.12 -18.62
C LEU A 49 -5.61 18.22 -19.25
N LEU A 50 -6.18 17.07 -19.64
CA LEU A 50 -7.51 16.97 -20.23
C LEU A 50 -8.58 16.74 -19.16
N THR A 51 -8.27 15.96 -18.13
CA THR A 51 -9.08 15.93 -16.91
C THR A 51 -8.82 17.24 -16.16
N GLN A 52 -9.87 17.97 -15.77
CA GLN A 52 -9.71 19.12 -14.87
C GLN A 52 -8.83 18.68 -13.70
N GLU A 53 -7.86 19.51 -13.30
CA GLU A 53 -7.01 19.24 -12.13
C GLU A 53 -7.91 18.64 -11.05
N ALA A 54 -7.65 17.38 -10.68
CA ALA A 54 -8.50 16.65 -9.75
C ALA A 54 -8.77 17.58 -8.57
N ALA A 55 -10.01 18.05 -8.48
CA ALA A 55 -10.36 19.07 -7.53
C ALA A 55 -9.97 18.53 -6.15
N PRO A 56 -9.39 19.37 -5.27
CA PRO A 56 -9.15 18.92 -3.91
C PRO A 56 -10.47 18.37 -3.37
N ILE A 57 -10.39 17.24 -2.68
CA ILE A 57 -11.57 16.64 -2.05
C ILE A 57 -12.26 17.71 -1.20
N SER A 58 -13.58 17.83 -1.36
CA SER A 58 -14.32 18.82 -0.58
C SER A 58 -14.22 18.49 0.91
N GLU A 59 -14.06 19.52 1.75
CA GLU A 59 -13.96 19.33 3.20
C GLU A 59 -15.20 18.65 3.78
N GLU A 60 -16.37 18.86 3.17
CA GLU A 60 -17.62 18.18 3.55
C GLU A 60 -17.53 16.66 3.38
N VAL A 61 -16.97 16.20 2.26
CA VAL A 61 -16.76 14.77 1.99
C VAL A 61 -15.74 14.19 2.96
N LEU A 62 -14.63 14.90 3.23
CA LEU A 62 -13.66 14.47 4.25
C LEU A 62 -14.26 14.40 5.64
N LEU A 63 -15.07 15.38 6.04
CA LEU A 63 -15.72 15.40 7.35
C LEU A 63 -16.68 14.22 7.51
N LYS A 64 -17.47 13.93 6.48
CA LYS A 64 -18.37 12.76 6.45
C LYS A 64 -17.57 11.47 6.56
N ALA A 65 -16.53 11.30 5.73
CA ALA A 65 -15.69 10.10 5.75
C ALA A 65 -14.97 9.91 7.10
N ARG A 66 -14.42 10.98 7.69
CA ARG A 66 -13.82 10.98 9.04
C ARG A 66 -14.83 10.56 10.10
N SER A 67 -16.07 11.03 10.02
CA SER A 67 -17.14 10.62 10.95
C SER A 67 -17.41 9.13 10.88
N MET A 68 -17.38 8.55 9.68
CA MET A 68 -17.62 7.11 9.49
C MET A 68 -16.48 6.26 10.04
N VAL A 69 -15.22 6.67 9.80
CA VAL A 69 -14.03 6.03 10.37
C VAL A 69 -14.04 6.12 11.90
N LYS A 70 -14.32 7.31 12.44
CA LYS A 70 -14.40 7.55 13.88
C LYS A 70 -15.47 6.69 14.56
N SER A 71 -16.63 6.50 13.92
CA SER A 71 -17.67 5.61 14.45
C SER A 71 -17.16 4.18 14.63
N LEU A 72 -16.40 3.65 13.67
CA LEU A 72 -15.80 2.32 13.78
C LEU A 72 -14.67 2.29 14.84
N GLU A 73 -13.88 3.36 14.96
CA GLU A 73 -12.87 3.47 16.02
C GLU A 73 -13.50 3.43 17.42
N ASP A 74 -14.59 4.18 17.62
CA ASP A 74 -15.30 4.24 18.89
C ASP A 74 -15.96 2.88 19.22
N GLU A 75 -16.50 2.17 18.21
CA GLU A 75 -17.00 0.80 18.37
C GLU A 75 -15.90 -0.18 18.77
N ILE A 76 -14.75 -0.17 18.09
CA ILE A 76 -13.61 -1.03 18.43
C ILE A 76 -13.06 -0.71 19.82
N ARG A 77 -12.98 0.58 20.17
CA ARG A 77 -12.58 1.01 21.52
C ARG A 77 -13.56 0.49 22.57
N SER A 78 -14.87 0.52 22.30
CA SER A 78 -15.88 -0.01 23.22
C SER A 78 -15.72 -1.53 23.45
N ILE A 79 -15.33 -2.29 22.41
CA ILE A 79 -15.02 -3.72 22.53
C ILE A 79 -13.76 -3.95 23.36
N ASP A 80 -12.73 -3.11 23.17
CA ASP A 80 -11.46 -3.23 23.88
C ASP A 80 -11.57 -2.82 25.36
N ASP A 81 -12.44 -1.86 25.69
CA ASP A 81 -12.65 -1.37 27.06
C ASP A 81 -13.67 -2.20 27.86
N ASP A 82 -14.54 -3.00 27.21
CA ASP A 82 -15.55 -3.81 27.91
C ASP A 82 -14.88 -4.96 28.69
N PRO A 83 -14.99 -4.99 30.05
CA PRO A 83 -14.42 -6.05 30.87
C PRO A 83 -15.20 -7.37 30.77
N ASN A 84 -16.42 -7.35 30.24
CA ASN A 84 -17.26 -8.55 30.10
C ASN A 84 -16.91 -9.38 28.86
N ILE A 85 -16.18 -8.80 27.91
CA ILE A 85 -15.74 -9.52 26.71
C ILE A 85 -14.44 -10.24 27.04
N PRO A 86 -14.40 -11.58 26.99
CA PRO A 86 -13.19 -12.31 27.35
C PRO A 86 -12.11 -12.07 26.29
N LEU A 87 -10.85 -11.99 26.73
CA LEU A 87 -9.70 -11.88 25.82
C LEU A 87 -9.58 -13.09 24.88
N ARG A 88 -9.89 -14.28 25.39
CA ARG A 88 -9.93 -15.54 24.63
C ARG A 88 -11.36 -16.04 24.56
N GLY A 89 -11.75 -16.56 23.38
CA GLY A 89 -13.09 -17.07 23.15
C GLY A 89 -13.38 -18.25 24.08
N ARG A 90 -14.64 -18.40 24.46
CA ARG A 90 -15.15 -19.59 25.16
C ARG A 90 -16.35 -20.10 24.38
N LYS A 91 -16.76 -21.36 24.60
CA LYS A 91 -17.92 -21.95 23.92
C LYS A 91 -19.14 -21.03 24.06
N GLY A 92 -19.62 -20.48 22.94
CA GLY A 92 -20.76 -19.56 22.88
C GLY A 92 -20.48 -18.08 23.18
N VAL A 93 -19.24 -17.69 23.52
CA VAL A 93 -18.87 -16.28 23.78
C VAL A 93 -17.67 -15.87 22.91
N LEU A 94 -17.91 -14.91 22.00
CA LEU A 94 -16.88 -14.35 21.14
C LEU A 94 -15.81 -13.61 21.96
N SER A 95 -14.54 -13.83 21.57
CA SER A 95 -13.40 -13.05 22.07
C SER A 95 -13.44 -11.60 21.63
N LYS A 96 -12.64 -10.73 22.27
CA LYS A 96 -12.40 -9.36 21.80
C LYS A 96 -11.92 -9.33 20.35
N LYS A 97 -10.97 -10.22 19.99
CA LYS A 97 -10.48 -10.34 18.60
C LYS A 97 -11.63 -10.63 17.63
N GLN A 98 -12.42 -11.68 17.88
CA GLN A 98 -13.54 -12.06 17.01
C GLN A 98 -14.61 -10.96 16.90
N ARG A 99 -14.86 -10.21 17.98
CA ARG A 99 -15.79 -9.08 17.93
C ARG A 99 -15.25 -7.91 17.12
N ARG A 100 -13.96 -7.59 17.20
CA ARG A 100 -13.32 -6.58 16.35
C ARG A 100 -13.35 -6.99 14.88
N ASP A 101 -12.99 -8.24 14.59
CA ASP A 101 -13.00 -8.78 13.22
C ASP A 101 -14.43 -8.73 12.65
N LYS A 102 -15.43 -9.06 13.47
CA LYS A 102 -16.85 -8.92 13.10
C LYS A 102 -17.26 -7.47 12.87
N ALA A 103 -16.92 -6.54 13.77
CA ALA A 103 -17.21 -5.11 13.58
C ALA A 103 -16.57 -4.57 12.29
N GLN A 104 -15.34 -4.99 11.97
CA GLN A 104 -14.66 -4.63 10.72
C GLN A 104 -15.35 -5.21 9.49
N ALA A 105 -15.76 -6.48 9.54
CA ALA A 105 -16.45 -7.16 8.44
C ALA A 105 -17.87 -6.60 8.21
N ASP A 106 -18.62 -6.38 9.29
CA ASP A 106 -20.01 -5.92 9.26
C ASP A 106 -20.13 -4.42 8.93
N ALA A 107 -19.06 -3.63 9.07
CA ALA A 107 -19.17 -2.17 8.99
C ALA A 107 -19.66 -1.65 7.62
N ASP A 108 -19.60 -2.45 6.55
CA ASP A 108 -19.76 -2.00 5.15
C ASP A 108 -18.94 -0.74 4.83
N LEU A 109 -17.98 -0.38 5.71
CA LEU A 109 -17.39 0.94 5.74
C LEU A 109 -16.53 1.14 4.50
N LYS A 110 -15.85 0.07 4.09
CA LYS A 110 -15.11 0.00 2.83
C LYS A 110 -15.98 0.42 1.64
N TYR A 111 -17.15 -0.19 1.50
CA TYR A 111 -18.10 0.09 0.41
C TYR A 111 -18.68 1.50 0.52
N LYS A 112 -19.05 1.94 1.73
CA LYS A 112 -19.58 3.29 1.95
C LYS A 112 -18.55 4.38 1.68
N LEU A 113 -17.27 4.15 2.00
CA LEU A 113 -16.17 5.07 1.66
C LEU A 113 -15.94 5.11 0.15
N ALA A 114 -16.00 3.96 -0.53
CA ALA A 114 -15.90 3.88 -1.99
C ALA A 114 -17.08 4.62 -2.67
N GLU A 115 -18.30 4.39 -2.22
CA GLU A 115 -19.51 5.08 -2.72
C GLU A 115 -19.42 6.59 -2.52
N LEU A 116 -18.96 7.02 -1.35
CA LEU A 116 -18.76 8.44 -1.04
C LEU A 116 -17.68 9.07 -1.94
N ALA A 117 -16.57 8.35 -2.18
CA ALA A 117 -15.50 8.80 -3.06
C ALA A 117 -15.98 8.95 -4.52
N VAL A 118 -16.69 7.94 -5.05
CA VAL A 118 -17.21 7.93 -6.42
C VAL A 118 -18.27 9.02 -6.61
N SER A 119 -19.24 9.14 -5.69
CA SER A 119 -20.31 10.14 -5.78
C SER A 119 -19.83 11.59 -5.65
N SER A 120 -18.66 11.81 -5.05
CA SER A 120 -18.03 13.12 -4.96
C SER A 120 -17.04 13.42 -6.08
N GLY A 121 -16.82 12.47 -7.01
CA GLY A 121 -15.81 12.58 -8.07
C GLY A 121 -14.36 12.45 -7.57
N PHE A 122 -14.14 12.00 -6.33
CA PHE A 122 -12.83 11.77 -5.76
C PHE A 122 -12.42 10.29 -5.84
N SER A 123 -12.45 9.74 -7.06
CA SER A 123 -12.17 8.32 -7.34
C SER A 123 -10.69 8.04 -7.65
N VAL A 124 -9.75 8.92 -7.27
CA VAL A 124 -8.32 8.75 -7.59
C VAL A 124 -7.65 7.79 -6.59
N GLY A 125 -6.71 7.00 -7.07
CA GLY A 125 -5.79 6.26 -6.22
C GLY A 125 -4.49 5.92 -6.92
N LYS A 126 -3.69 5.05 -6.31
CA LYS A 126 -2.34 4.76 -6.78
C LYS A 126 -1.90 3.33 -6.54
N TRP A 127 -1.15 2.78 -7.49
CA TRP A 127 -0.31 1.60 -7.28
C TRP A 127 1.00 1.99 -6.60
N LEU A 128 1.42 1.23 -5.59
CA LEU A 128 2.63 1.45 -4.80
C LEU A 128 3.71 0.44 -5.18
N PHE A 129 4.91 0.93 -5.47
CA PHE A 129 6.10 0.13 -5.73
C PHE A 129 7.17 0.50 -4.71
N PHE A 130 7.79 -0.50 -4.08
CA PHE A 130 8.90 -0.31 -3.16
C PHE A 130 10.19 -0.83 -3.82
N ARG A 131 11.22 0.02 -3.90
CA ARG A 131 12.50 -0.27 -4.57
C ARG A 131 13.67 0.33 -3.80
N ARG A 132 14.87 -0.24 -3.98
CA ARG A 132 16.11 0.21 -3.34
C ARG A 132 17.14 0.68 -4.36
N GLY A 133 17.97 1.64 -3.97
CA GLY A 133 19.13 2.09 -4.73
C GLY A 133 18.79 2.53 -6.15
N THR A 134 19.61 2.15 -7.13
CA THR A 134 19.46 2.58 -8.53
C THR A 134 18.23 1.97 -9.23
N SER A 135 17.65 0.90 -8.69
CA SER A 135 16.48 0.24 -9.28
C SER A 135 15.23 1.14 -9.27
N ILE A 136 15.13 2.09 -8.32
CA ILE A 136 14.04 3.07 -8.32
C ILE A 136 14.14 4.04 -9.50
N ASP A 137 15.35 4.45 -9.89
CA ASP A 137 15.54 5.41 -10.99
C ASP A 137 15.06 4.82 -12.31
N LEU A 138 15.43 3.56 -12.57
CA LEU A 138 15.00 2.83 -13.76
C LEU A 138 13.49 2.66 -13.79
N LEU A 139 12.89 2.25 -12.67
CA LEU A 139 11.43 2.09 -12.57
C LEU A 139 10.70 3.42 -12.80
N PHE A 140 11.13 4.48 -12.10
CA PHE A 140 10.53 5.80 -12.20
C PHE A 140 10.62 6.35 -13.62
N ALA A 141 11.80 6.28 -14.25
CA ALA A 141 12.00 6.72 -15.63
C ALA A 141 11.15 5.90 -16.62
N THR A 142 11.06 4.58 -16.44
CA THR A 142 10.25 3.70 -17.30
C THR A 142 8.78 4.06 -17.22
N LEU A 143 8.24 4.20 -16.01
CA LEU A 143 6.84 4.57 -15.81
C LEU A 143 6.55 6.00 -16.29
N ALA A 144 7.46 6.96 -16.04
CA ALA A 144 7.35 8.34 -16.50
C ALA A 144 7.23 8.44 -18.03
N LYS A 145 8.08 7.70 -18.75
CA LYS A 145 8.00 7.60 -20.22
C LYS A 145 6.71 6.92 -20.67
N SER A 146 6.32 5.85 -19.97
CA SER A 146 5.13 5.10 -20.31
C SER A 146 3.83 5.90 -20.18
N ILE A 147 3.70 6.72 -19.13
CA ILE A 147 2.53 7.61 -18.97
C ILE A 147 2.56 8.81 -19.93
N SER A 148 3.74 9.21 -20.41
CA SER A 148 3.88 10.33 -21.34
C SER A 148 3.53 9.93 -22.77
N ASP A 149 4.08 8.82 -23.27
CA ASP A 149 3.94 8.40 -24.68
C ASP A 149 3.98 6.86 -24.88
N GLY A 150 3.95 6.08 -23.81
CA GLY A 150 4.05 4.63 -23.89
C GLY A 150 2.72 3.88 -23.69
N PRO A 151 2.79 2.59 -23.33
CA PRO A 151 1.60 1.76 -23.17
C PRO A 151 0.59 2.30 -22.15
N LEU A 152 1.04 2.86 -21.02
CA LEU A 152 0.15 3.41 -20.00
C LEU A 152 -0.63 4.63 -20.50
N SER A 153 -0.06 5.44 -21.39
CA SER A 153 -0.76 6.61 -21.95
C SER A 153 -1.88 6.22 -22.92
N ARG A 154 -1.90 4.98 -23.41
CA ARG A 154 -2.87 4.45 -24.39
C ARG A 154 -4.04 3.68 -23.77
N LEU A 155 -3.99 3.40 -22.47
CA LEU A 155 -5.07 2.70 -21.77
C LEU A 155 -6.39 3.49 -21.80
N LYS A 156 -7.50 2.78 -21.53
CA LYS A 156 -8.78 3.44 -21.30
C LYS A 156 -8.76 4.14 -19.94
N ALA A 157 -8.27 3.44 -18.91
CA ALA A 157 -7.96 4.00 -17.61
C ALA A 157 -7.08 5.25 -17.74
N ALA A 158 -7.48 6.34 -17.09
CA ALA A 158 -6.70 7.56 -17.08
C ALA A 158 -5.54 7.43 -16.08
N VAL A 159 -4.37 6.99 -16.57
CA VAL A 159 -3.12 7.00 -15.79
C VAL A 159 -2.49 8.37 -15.90
N THR A 160 -2.46 9.10 -14.78
CA THR A 160 -2.26 10.57 -14.81
C THR A 160 -0.90 11.00 -14.33
N THR A 161 -0.28 10.28 -13.38
CA THR A 161 0.93 10.75 -12.70
C THR A 161 1.77 9.61 -12.17
N VAL A 162 3.09 9.75 -12.27
CA VAL A 162 4.03 8.95 -11.50
C VAL A 162 4.79 9.86 -10.53
N LYS A 163 4.95 9.38 -9.30
CA LYS A 163 5.57 10.13 -8.20
C LYS A 163 6.58 9.24 -7.48
N ALA A 164 7.80 9.71 -7.30
CA ALA A 164 8.82 8.97 -6.56
C ALA A 164 9.28 9.72 -5.31
N ALA A 165 9.37 9.01 -4.19
CA ALA A 165 9.96 9.54 -2.97
C ALA A 165 11.47 9.66 -3.15
N VAL A 166 12.01 10.80 -2.75
CA VAL A 166 13.44 11.06 -2.71
C VAL A 166 14.05 10.33 -1.50
N LEU A 167 15.31 9.88 -1.62
CA LEU A 167 15.98 9.03 -0.63
C LEU A 167 15.80 9.58 0.80
N PRO A 168 15.32 8.76 1.75
CA PRO A 168 15.40 9.09 3.17
C PRO A 168 16.87 9.13 3.60
N GLN A 169 17.16 9.80 4.72
CA GLN A 169 18.52 10.04 5.19
C GLN A 169 19.30 8.75 5.51
N GLN A 170 18.62 7.60 5.60
CA GLN A 170 19.23 6.28 5.78
C GLN A 170 19.20 5.50 4.46
N GLU A 171 20.38 5.10 3.99
CA GLU A 171 20.60 4.45 2.68
C GLU A 171 19.98 3.05 2.57
N SER A 172 19.49 2.45 3.67
CA SER A 172 18.94 1.09 3.69
C SER A 172 17.42 1.01 3.48
N GLU A 173 16.70 2.12 3.46
CA GLU A 173 15.24 2.11 3.36
C GLU A 173 14.75 1.97 1.92
N GLU A 174 13.63 1.28 1.75
CA GLU A 174 12.95 1.21 0.45
C GLU A 174 12.31 2.57 0.13
N GLN A 175 12.55 3.06 -1.07
CA GLN A 175 11.86 4.22 -1.60
C GLN A 175 10.57 3.78 -2.30
N VAL A 176 9.55 4.64 -2.24
CA VAL A 176 8.25 4.39 -2.87
C VAL A 176 8.12 5.13 -4.20
N VAL A 177 7.62 4.41 -5.22
CA VAL A 177 7.07 4.99 -6.44
C VAL A 177 5.56 4.78 -6.43
N CYS A 178 4.79 5.82 -6.73
CA CYS A 178 3.35 5.79 -6.83
C CYS A 178 2.94 6.04 -8.28
N LEU A 179 2.11 5.15 -8.84
CA LEU A 179 1.49 5.33 -10.15
C LEU A 179 0.00 5.61 -9.97
N TYR A 180 -0.41 6.84 -10.27
CA TYR A 180 -1.77 7.33 -10.07
C TYR A 180 -2.66 7.07 -11.27
N PHE A 181 -3.91 6.71 -11.00
CA PHE A 181 -4.95 6.52 -11.99
C PHE A 181 -6.33 6.89 -11.43
N ASP A 182 -7.22 7.31 -12.34
CA ASP A 182 -8.61 7.66 -12.01
C ASP A 182 -9.50 6.42 -11.94
N ASP A 183 -10.75 6.57 -11.50
CA ASP A 183 -11.74 5.48 -11.36
C ASP A 183 -11.20 4.27 -10.57
N PHE A 184 -10.45 4.56 -9.51
CA PHE A 184 -9.76 3.61 -8.67
C PHE A 184 -10.69 2.52 -8.10
N PHE A 185 -11.93 2.85 -7.76
CA PHE A 185 -12.87 1.88 -7.20
C PHE A 185 -13.54 0.99 -8.25
N ASP A 186 -13.28 1.20 -9.54
CA ASP A 186 -13.61 0.24 -10.59
C ASP A 186 -12.51 -0.83 -10.68
N GLN A 187 -12.88 -2.06 -10.35
CA GLN A 187 -11.97 -3.21 -10.35
C GLN A 187 -11.41 -3.50 -11.75
N ASP A 188 -12.18 -3.27 -12.81
CA ASP A 188 -11.74 -3.52 -14.18
C ASP A 188 -10.68 -2.50 -14.61
N THR A 189 -10.87 -1.23 -14.28
CA THR A 189 -9.87 -0.17 -14.43
C THR A 189 -8.57 -0.51 -13.67
N ALA A 190 -8.67 -0.91 -12.39
CA ALA A 190 -7.50 -1.32 -11.62
C ALA A 190 -6.76 -2.52 -12.23
N ARG A 191 -7.52 -3.51 -12.75
CA ARG A 191 -6.98 -4.69 -13.43
C ARG A 191 -6.33 -4.34 -14.78
N GLU A 192 -6.91 -3.41 -15.56
CA GLU A 192 -6.34 -2.94 -16.82
C GLU A 192 -4.95 -2.32 -16.59
N VAL A 193 -4.86 -1.39 -15.63
CA VAL A 193 -3.59 -0.73 -15.27
C VAL A 193 -2.58 -1.76 -14.78
N LEU A 194 -2.96 -2.65 -13.86
CA LEU A 194 -2.07 -3.69 -13.35
C LEU A 194 -1.56 -4.61 -14.46
N THR A 195 -2.44 -5.05 -15.35
CA THR A 195 -2.10 -5.92 -16.49
C THR A 195 -1.08 -5.25 -17.41
N CYS A 196 -1.27 -3.96 -17.72
CA CYS A 196 -0.31 -3.20 -18.51
C CYS A 196 1.04 -3.09 -17.80
N VAL A 197 1.04 -2.77 -16.51
CA VAL A 197 2.27 -2.64 -15.72
C VAL A 197 3.09 -3.94 -15.73
N ILE A 198 2.44 -5.10 -15.59
CA ILE A 198 3.14 -6.39 -15.60
C ILE A 198 3.62 -6.74 -17.01
N LYS A 199 2.74 -6.67 -18.02
CA LYS A 199 3.07 -7.11 -19.40
C LYS A 199 4.11 -6.22 -20.08
N GLU A 200 3.98 -4.91 -19.91
CA GLU A 200 4.76 -3.93 -20.68
C GLU A 200 6.00 -3.44 -19.93
N HIS A 201 6.07 -3.68 -18.61
CA HIS A 201 7.18 -3.19 -17.78
C HIS A 201 7.80 -4.28 -16.90
N GLY A 202 7.23 -5.49 -16.83
CA GLY A 202 7.78 -6.63 -16.09
C GLY A 202 7.79 -6.47 -14.57
N VAL A 203 7.12 -5.44 -14.04
CA VAL A 203 7.16 -5.09 -12.62
C VAL A 203 5.83 -5.38 -11.94
N LEU A 204 5.91 -5.90 -10.73
CA LEU A 204 4.75 -6.14 -9.88
C LEU A 204 4.68 -5.04 -8.81
N PRO A 205 3.59 -4.24 -8.73
CA PRO A 205 3.37 -3.35 -7.59
C PRO A 205 3.06 -4.16 -6.32
N ALA A 206 3.28 -3.57 -5.15
CA ALA A 206 2.99 -4.22 -3.87
C ALA A 206 1.49 -4.17 -3.55
N ALA A 207 0.85 -3.00 -3.73
CA ALA A 207 -0.56 -2.80 -3.43
C ALA A 207 -1.10 -1.52 -4.08
N ALA A 208 -2.43 -1.41 -4.13
CA ALA A 208 -3.16 -0.23 -4.55
C ALA A 208 -3.80 0.48 -3.36
N LYS A 209 -3.67 1.80 -3.27
CA LYS A 209 -4.25 2.62 -2.19
C LYS A 209 -5.03 3.81 -2.74
N SER A 210 -6.25 4.01 -2.26
CA SER A 210 -7.06 5.20 -2.58
C SER A 210 -6.46 6.46 -1.96
N ASP A 211 -6.55 7.58 -2.66
CA ASP A 211 -6.16 8.88 -2.10
C ASP A 211 -7.05 9.26 -0.91
N LEU A 212 -8.33 8.86 -0.91
CA LEU A 212 -9.22 9.08 0.23
C LEU A 212 -8.66 8.43 1.51
N TYR A 213 -8.09 7.23 1.39
CA TYR A 213 -7.49 6.53 2.55
C TYR A 213 -6.23 7.25 3.04
N THR A 214 -5.49 7.89 2.14
CA THR A 214 -4.35 8.74 2.53
C THR A 214 -4.82 9.99 3.27
N GLU A 215 -5.86 10.68 2.79
CA GLU A 215 -6.42 11.88 3.43
C GLU A 215 -7.08 11.59 4.79
N LEU A 216 -7.62 10.38 4.95
CA LEU A 216 -8.18 9.90 6.22
C LEU A 216 -7.12 9.39 7.21
N GLY A 217 -5.85 9.31 6.80
CA GLY A 217 -4.79 8.76 7.65
C GLY A 217 -4.88 7.25 7.88
N ILE A 218 -5.61 6.52 7.04
CA ILE A 218 -5.75 5.06 7.16
C ILE A 218 -4.43 4.41 6.75
N THR A 219 -3.66 3.94 7.74
CA THR A 219 -2.37 3.24 7.59
C THR A 219 -2.49 1.77 7.99
N SER A 220 -1.43 0.97 7.80
CA SER A 220 -1.42 -0.43 8.23
C SER A 220 -1.53 -0.62 9.74
N LYS A 221 -1.26 0.43 10.53
CA LYS A 221 -1.37 0.45 11.99
C LYS A 221 -2.55 1.30 12.48
N HIS A 222 -3.54 1.54 11.61
CA HIS A 222 -4.70 2.35 11.98
C HIS A 222 -5.52 1.65 13.08
N PRO A 223 -6.04 2.37 14.10
CA PRO A 223 -6.75 1.77 15.23
C PRO A 223 -8.00 0.97 14.83
N THR A 224 -8.63 1.31 13.70
CA THR A 224 -9.76 0.53 13.18
C THR A 224 -9.39 -0.87 12.69
N GLY A 225 -8.11 -1.15 12.46
CA GLY A 225 -7.65 -2.36 11.79
C GLY A 225 -8.11 -2.50 10.33
N LEU A 226 -8.68 -1.45 9.72
CA LEU A 226 -9.00 -1.43 8.30
C LEU A 226 -7.72 -1.63 7.48
N ARG A 227 -7.82 -2.46 6.44
CA ARG A 227 -6.75 -2.61 5.47
C ARG A 227 -6.50 -1.25 4.78
N SER A 228 -5.25 -0.81 4.78
CA SER A 228 -4.84 0.47 4.19
C SER A 228 -4.76 0.48 2.66
N THR A 229 -5.08 -0.64 2.03
CA THR A 229 -4.99 -0.88 0.59
C THR A 229 -6.29 -1.52 0.11
N GLU A 230 -6.72 -1.13 -1.08
CA GLU A 230 -7.97 -1.59 -1.68
C GLU A 230 -7.77 -2.89 -2.45
N TYR A 231 -6.69 -2.95 -3.24
CA TYR A 231 -6.32 -4.11 -4.05
C TYR A 231 -4.88 -4.54 -3.79
N GLN A 232 -4.66 -5.84 -3.88
CA GLN A 232 -3.35 -6.47 -4.08
C GLN A 232 -3.35 -7.15 -5.45
N PRO A 233 -2.18 -7.32 -6.10
CA PRO A 233 -2.13 -7.96 -7.43
C PRO A 233 -2.78 -9.34 -7.48
N LYS A 234 -2.57 -10.15 -6.44
CA LYS A 234 -3.12 -11.52 -6.33
C LYS A 234 -4.64 -11.56 -6.15
N GLU A 235 -5.26 -10.43 -5.82
CA GLU A 235 -6.73 -10.30 -5.72
C GLU A 235 -7.37 -10.00 -7.09
N LEU A 236 -6.57 -9.50 -8.04
CA LEU A 236 -7.03 -9.09 -9.37
C LEU A 236 -6.66 -10.06 -10.48
N LEU A 237 -5.57 -10.81 -10.30
CA LEU A 237 -4.97 -11.71 -11.29
C LEU A 237 -4.52 -13.02 -10.65
N MET A 238 -4.53 -14.12 -11.41
CA MET A 238 -3.99 -15.40 -10.96
C MET A 238 -2.45 -15.35 -10.92
N GLN A 239 -1.83 -16.04 -9.97
CA GLN A 239 -0.37 -16.07 -9.84
C GLN A 239 0.32 -16.59 -11.12
N SER A 240 -0.23 -17.63 -11.75
CA SER A 240 0.31 -18.16 -13.02
C SER A 240 0.33 -17.12 -14.13
N GLN A 241 -0.71 -16.28 -14.24
CA GLN A 241 -0.75 -15.20 -15.23
C GLN A 241 0.33 -14.14 -14.97
N ILE A 242 0.56 -13.82 -13.70
CA ILE A 242 1.62 -12.87 -13.29
C ILE A 242 2.98 -13.43 -13.70
N ASP A 243 3.25 -14.69 -13.35
CA ASP A 243 4.52 -15.36 -13.63
C ASP A 243 4.78 -15.47 -15.15
N ASP A 244 3.76 -15.88 -15.91
CA ASP A 244 3.83 -16.01 -17.38
C ASP A 244 4.14 -14.67 -18.05
N TRP A 245 3.50 -13.58 -17.63
CA TRP A 245 3.72 -12.26 -18.21
C TRP A 245 5.08 -11.67 -17.83
N GLN A 246 5.54 -11.87 -16.59
CA GLN A 246 6.89 -11.45 -16.19
C GLN A 246 7.96 -12.25 -16.94
N ALA A 247 7.78 -13.57 -17.11
CA ALA A 247 8.68 -14.40 -17.89
C ALA A 247 8.72 -13.97 -19.37
N ALA A 248 7.57 -13.68 -19.98
CA ALA A 248 7.47 -13.19 -21.35
C ALA A 248 8.17 -11.83 -21.54
N TYR A 249 7.99 -10.91 -20.58
CA TYR A 249 8.67 -9.62 -20.59
C TYR A 249 10.20 -9.78 -20.51
N ASN A 250 10.69 -10.59 -19.56
CA ASN A 250 12.12 -10.84 -19.38
C ASN A 250 12.74 -11.48 -20.63
N LYS A 251 12.05 -12.44 -21.26
CA LYS A 251 12.50 -13.07 -22.52
C LYS A 251 12.62 -12.05 -23.67
N THR A 252 11.68 -11.11 -23.75
CA THR A 252 11.69 -10.07 -24.80
C THR A 252 12.81 -9.07 -24.58
N ARG A 253 13.02 -8.66 -23.32
CA ARG A 253 14.11 -7.77 -22.92
C ARG A 253 15.48 -8.37 -23.23
N ASP A 254 15.68 -9.66 -22.96
CA ASP A 254 16.97 -10.32 -23.15
C ASP A 254 17.23 -10.71 -24.62
N GLY A 255 16.17 -10.88 -25.42
CA GLY A 255 16.25 -11.18 -26.86
C GLY A 255 16.47 -9.95 -27.75
N GLY A 256 16.16 -8.76 -27.27
CA GLY A 256 16.30 -7.50 -28.00
C GLY A 256 17.73 -6.97 -27.97
N VAL A 257 18.64 -7.59 -28.73
CA VAL A 257 20.04 -7.17 -28.95
C VAL A 257 20.82 -6.99 -27.64
N LYS A 258 21.82 -7.85 -27.42
CA LYS A 258 22.89 -7.59 -26.44
C LYS A 258 23.72 -6.37 -26.88
N VAL A 259 23.15 -5.17 -26.87
CA VAL A 259 23.93 -3.93 -26.81
C VAL A 259 24.44 -3.91 -25.38
N ARG A 260 25.56 -4.61 -25.19
CA ARG A 260 26.28 -4.69 -23.92
C ARG A 260 26.60 -3.25 -23.53
N SER A 261 25.79 -2.68 -22.64
CA SER A 261 26.02 -1.36 -22.09
C SER A 261 27.38 -1.44 -21.40
N LYS A 262 28.32 -0.58 -21.79
CA LYS A 262 29.65 -0.48 -21.15
C LYS A 262 29.55 -0.24 -19.64
N TYR A 263 28.38 0.15 -19.11
CA TYR A 263 28.14 0.32 -17.67
C TYR A 263 27.97 -1.00 -16.91
N ASP A 264 27.52 -2.09 -17.53
CA ASP A 264 27.38 -3.38 -16.83
C ASP A 264 28.73 -4.11 -16.66
N GLN A 265 29.78 -3.65 -17.34
CA GLN A 265 31.12 -4.23 -17.25
C GLN A 265 31.91 -3.75 -16.02
N VAL A 266 31.42 -2.74 -15.29
CA VAL A 266 32.14 -2.15 -14.14
C VAL A 266 31.75 -2.79 -12.80
N ASN A 267 30.71 -3.64 -12.76
CA ASN A 267 30.27 -4.34 -11.55
C ASN A 267 30.67 -5.82 -11.49
N GLU A 268 31.31 -6.37 -12.54
CA GLU A 268 31.84 -7.75 -12.53
C GLU A 268 33.37 -7.81 -12.41
N ALA A 269 34.06 -6.66 -12.39
CA ALA A 269 35.51 -6.60 -12.20
C ALA A 269 35.84 -6.06 -10.80
N GLY A 270 36.13 -6.97 -9.87
CA GLY A 270 36.88 -6.63 -8.65
C GLY A 270 36.08 -6.70 -7.35
N PHE A 271 35.59 -7.88 -6.99
CA PHE A 271 35.70 -8.33 -5.61
C PHE A 271 36.58 -9.58 -5.65
N GLU A 272 37.88 -9.35 -5.69
CA GLU A 272 38.85 -10.39 -5.37
C GLU A 272 38.63 -10.70 -3.89
N ASP A 273 38.13 -11.92 -3.66
CA ASP A 273 38.00 -12.56 -2.36
C ASP A 273 39.42 -12.72 -1.79
N ASP A 274 39.86 -11.72 -1.03
CA ASP A 274 41.07 -11.78 -0.22
C ASP A 274 40.87 -12.87 0.83
N GLY A 275 41.30 -14.08 0.43
CA GLY A 275 41.25 -15.30 1.20
C GLY A 275 41.81 -15.09 2.61
N PHE A 276 40.94 -15.35 3.58
CA PHE A 276 41.36 -15.61 4.94
C PHE A 276 41.99 -17.02 4.97
N GLU A 277 43.33 -17.06 4.97
CA GLU A 277 44.11 -18.27 5.19
C GLU A 277 43.93 -18.73 6.64
N ASP A 278 42.99 -19.63 6.90
CA ASP A 278 43.01 -20.47 8.09
C ASP A 278 43.95 -21.64 7.84
N ALA A 279 45.10 -21.56 8.51
CA ALA A 279 46.09 -22.61 8.63
C ALA A 279 45.54 -23.82 9.39
N ASP A 280 46.08 -24.99 9.02
CA ASP A 280 46.12 -26.23 9.79
C ASP A 280 44.79 -26.99 9.99
N ASN A 281 44.53 -27.98 9.11
CA ASN A 281 44.63 -29.36 9.59
C ASN A 281 44.82 -30.39 8.47
N ASP A 282 45.78 -31.26 8.74
CA ASP A 282 46.22 -32.43 7.99
C ASP A 282 45.18 -33.56 8.15
N HIS A 283 44.75 -34.20 7.05
CA HIS A 283 44.71 -35.67 6.94
C HIS A 283 44.06 -36.18 5.63
N ALA A 284 44.86 -37.05 4.98
CA ALA A 284 44.47 -38.29 4.30
C ALA A 284 43.64 -38.21 3.00
N ARG A 285 44.40 -38.28 1.90
CA ARG A 285 43.98 -38.69 0.55
C ARG A 285 43.32 -40.07 0.51
N LYS A 286 42.24 -40.21 -0.29
CA LYS A 286 42.01 -41.36 -1.19
C LYS A 286 41.26 -40.91 -2.47
N PRO A 287 41.62 -41.40 -3.68
CA PRO A 287 40.98 -41.03 -4.93
C PRO A 287 40.06 -42.13 -5.47
N VAL A 288 38.89 -41.80 -6.03
CA VAL A 288 38.16 -42.71 -6.95
C VAL A 288 37.35 -41.95 -8.02
N ALA A 289 37.80 -42.14 -9.26
CA ALA A 289 37.14 -42.29 -10.57
C ALA A 289 35.75 -41.69 -10.92
N LEU A 290 35.76 -40.98 -12.07
CA LEU A 290 34.91 -41.07 -13.27
C LEU A 290 33.58 -41.86 -13.24
N SER A 291 32.52 -41.23 -13.75
CA SER A 291 31.68 -41.64 -14.91
C SER A 291 30.47 -40.68 -15.02
N SER A 292 30.28 -39.89 -16.08
CA SER A 292 29.69 -40.19 -17.40
C SER A 292 28.32 -40.90 -17.36
N SER A 293 27.25 -40.21 -17.77
CA SER A 293 26.14 -40.80 -18.52
C SER A 293 25.07 -39.75 -18.87
N SER A 294 25.17 -39.20 -20.08
CA SER A 294 24.07 -38.58 -20.81
C SER A 294 23.06 -39.64 -21.23
N LYS A 295 21.75 -39.38 -21.10
CA LYS A 295 20.71 -40.08 -21.87
C LYS A 295 19.65 -39.12 -22.37
N GLU A 296 19.87 -38.76 -23.63
CA GLU A 296 18.92 -38.49 -24.69
C GLU A 296 17.69 -39.40 -24.66
N THR A 297 16.49 -38.82 -24.81
CA THR A 297 15.28 -39.55 -25.21
C THR A 297 14.52 -38.74 -26.26
N THR A 298 14.42 -39.35 -27.43
CA THR A 298 13.73 -38.92 -28.64
C THR A 298 12.35 -39.57 -28.74
N ALA A 299 11.53 -39.00 -29.64
CA ALA A 299 10.24 -39.47 -30.15
C ALA A 299 9.02 -39.16 -29.25
N ARG A 300 7.84 -38.81 -29.76
CA ARG A 300 7.21 -39.23 -31.02
C ARG A 300 6.02 -38.32 -31.33
N ILE A 301 5.93 -37.91 -32.59
CA ILE A 301 4.79 -37.24 -33.21
C ILE A 301 3.71 -38.30 -33.49
N GLU A 302 2.48 -38.10 -33.01
CA GLU A 302 1.29 -38.70 -33.62
C GLU A 302 0.17 -37.65 -33.74
N ALA A 303 -0.15 -37.34 -34.99
CA ALA A 303 -1.31 -36.58 -35.41
C ALA A 303 -2.55 -37.47 -35.31
N ARG A 304 -3.65 -36.94 -34.74
CA ARG A 304 -4.97 -37.55 -34.89
C ARG A 304 -6.05 -36.47 -35.05
N THR A 305 -6.45 -36.35 -36.31
CA THR A 305 -7.76 -36.04 -36.88
C THR A 305 -8.94 -35.76 -35.95
N LEU A 306 -9.59 -34.62 -36.24
CA LEU A 306 -10.95 -34.21 -35.92
C LEU A 306 -12.01 -35.26 -36.30
N PRO A 307 -13.17 -35.24 -35.63
CA PRO A 307 -14.40 -35.14 -36.42
C PRO A 307 -15.34 -34.03 -35.92
N SER A 308 -15.93 -33.37 -36.92
CA SER A 308 -17.08 -32.48 -36.82
C SER A 308 -18.32 -33.22 -36.30
N HIS A 309 -19.09 -32.62 -35.40
CA HIS A 309 -20.52 -32.88 -35.34
C HIS A 309 -21.32 -31.59 -35.12
N ALA A 310 -22.43 -31.57 -35.84
CA ALA A 310 -23.30 -30.46 -36.15
C ALA A 310 -24.23 -30.06 -35.00
N ALA A 311 -24.80 -28.88 -35.20
CA ALA A 311 -25.69 -28.15 -34.31
C ALA A 311 -27.10 -28.75 -34.12
N SER A 312 -27.73 -28.29 -33.02
CA SER A 312 -29.17 -28.05 -32.76
C SER A 312 -29.78 -28.90 -31.62
N PRO A 313 -30.91 -28.48 -31.01
CA PRO A 313 -31.09 -27.26 -30.24
C PRO A 313 -31.76 -27.51 -28.86
N ALA A 314 -31.74 -26.47 -28.02
CA ALA A 314 -32.68 -26.10 -26.96
C ALA A 314 -33.51 -27.19 -26.24
N LYS A 315 -33.30 -27.31 -24.92
CA LYS A 315 -34.35 -27.58 -23.92
C LYS A 315 -33.86 -27.21 -22.51
N SER A 316 -34.49 -26.21 -21.92
CA SER A 316 -34.41 -25.87 -20.50
C SER A 316 -35.04 -26.98 -19.65
N PRO A 317 -34.54 -27.20 -18.43
CA PRO A 317 -35.47 -27.34 -17.31
C PRO A 317 -35.08 -26.52 -16.08
N VAL A 318 -36.12 -25.94 -15.50
CA VAL A 318 -36.21 -25.39 -14.17
C VAL A 318 -35.84 -26.46 -13.14
N LEU A 319 -34.95 -26.16 -12.20
CA LEU A 319 -34.89 -26.90 -10.93
C LEU A 319 -34.62 -25.94 -9.77
N ALA A 320 -35.47 -26.09 -8.76
CA ALA A 320 -35.54 -25.31 -7.54
C ALA A 320 -34.59 -25.87 -6.46
N THR A 321 -34.11 -24.96 -5.62
CA THR A 321 -33.74 -25.10 -4.19
C THR A 321 -33.25 -26.45 -3.66
N SER A 322 -32.01 -26.47 -3.17
CA SER A 322 -31.72 -26.85 -1.77
C SER A 322 -30.49 -26.07 -1.28
N ILE A 323 -30.65 -25.44 -0.13
CA ILE A 323 -29.59 -24.83 0.67
C ILE A 323 -29.19 -25.92 1.65
N ASP A 324 -27.99 -26.48 1.49
CA ASP A 324 -27.37 -27.32 2.50
C ASP A 324 -26.18 -26.54 3.07
N ALA A 325 -26.30 -26.27 4.37
CA ALA A 325 -25.29 -25.66 5.20
C ALA A 325 -24.39 -26.78 5.73
N ASP A 326 -23.17 -26.87 5.20
CA ASP A 326 -22.10 -27.64 5.82
C ASP A 326 -21.12 -26.66 6.46
N GLU A 327 -21.24 -26.55 7.79
CA GLU A 327 -20.17 -26.12 8.67
C GLU A 327 -19.10 -27.20 8.70
N ASP A 328 -17.88 -26.90 8.27
CA ASP A 328 -16.69 -27.53 8.84
C ASP A 328 -15.45 -26.65 8.60
N SER A 329 -15.26 -25.73 9.54
CA SER A 329 -14.09 -24.85 9.65
C SER A 329 -12.97 -25.59 10.38
N VAL A 330 -12.14 -26.33 9.64
CA VAL A 330 -10.83 -26.81 10.12
C VAL A 330 -9.81 -25.70 9.92
N THR A 331 -9.58 -24.88 10.94
CA THR A 331 -8.43 -23.97 10.98
C THR A 331 -7.28 -24.65 11.70
N GLU A 332 -6.26 -25.05 10.94
CA GLU A 332 -4.95 -25.43 11.46
C GLU A 332 -4.32 -24.22 12.17
N SER A 333 -4.00 -24.40 13.44
CA SER A 333 -3.33 -23.42 14.27
C SER A 333 -1.81 -23.57 14.12
N GLU A 334 -1.17 -22.57 13.54
CA GLU A 334 0.28 -22.40 13.61
C GLU A 334 0.67 -21.88 15.01
N ASP A 335 1.46 -22.69 15.73
CA ASP A 335 2.10 -22.41 17.00
C ASP A 335 3.21 -21.34 16.82
N GLU A 336 3.00 -20.14 17.35
CA GLU A 336 4.10 -19.20 17.61
C GLU A 336 4.59 -19.32 19.06
N ASN A 337 5.83 -19.77 19.16
CA ASN A 337 6.62 -19.96 20.36
C ASN A 337 7.32 -18.63 20.71
N GLU A 338 6.85 -17.91 21.74
CA GLU A 338 7.60 -16.81 22.35
C GLU A 338 8.01 -17.11 23.81
N PRO A 339 9.25 -16.77 24.21
CA PRO A 339 9.82 -17.12 25.51
C PRO A 339 9.32 -16.23 26.66
N ARG A 340 8.90 -16.88 27.75
CA ARG A 340 8.53 -16.27 29.04
C ARG A 340 9.74 -15.65 29.77
N ALA A 341 9.70 -14.34 29.99
CA ALA A 341 10.51 -13.68 31.03
C ALA A 341 9.84 -13.81 32.41
N LYS A 342 10.53 -14.44 33.36
CA LYS A 342 10.12 -14.53 34.77
C LYS A 342 10.59 -13.27 35.52
N VAL A 343 9.67 -12.46 36.01
CA VAL A 343 9.96 -11.42 37.01
C VAL A 343 9.56 -11.93 38.39
N THR A 344 10.56 -12.25 39.20
CA THR A 344 10.41 -12.57 40.63
C THR A 344 10.52 -11.30 41.46
N VAL A 345 9.45 -10.98 42.18
CA VAL A 345 9.42 -9.95 43.25
C VAL A 345 9.92 -10.57 44.56
N ARG A 346 10.80 -9.88 45.27
CA ARG A 346 11.06 -10.07 46.71
C ARG A 346 11.08 -8.70 47.42
N PRO A 347 10.45 -8.57 48.61
CA PRO A 347 10.53 -7.36 49.42
C PRO A 347 11.59 -7.48 50.53
N LYS A 348 12.18 -6.36 50.94
CA LYS A 348 12.80 -6.22 52.28
C LYS A 348 12.94 -4.76 52.74
N GLU A 349 11.99 -4.39 53.61
CA GLU A 349 12.16 -3.87 54.97
C GLU A 349 13.41 -3.04 55.38
N VAL A 350 13.12 -1.76 55.64
CA VAL A 350 13.52 -0.80 56.71
C VAL A 350 14.94 -0.83 57.33
N ALA A 351 15.61 0.34 57.30
CA ALA A 351 16.30 0.92 58.46
C ALA A 351 16.32 2.46 58.37
N ALA A 352 16.08 3.09 59.51
CA ALA A 352 15.90 4.53 59.72
C ALA A 352 17.22 5.29 59.91
N THR A 353 17.20 6.61 59.67
CA THR A 353 17.91 7.59 60.51
C THR A 353 17.26 8.99 60.43
N ASP A 354 17.23 9.61 61.62
CA ASP A 354 16.74 10.94 62.00
C ASP A 354 17.34 12.14 61.24
N GLY A 355 16.60 13.27 61.26
CA GLY A 355 17.16 14.56 60.81
C GLY A 355 16.24 15.79 60.79
N SER A 356 15.60 16.11 61.91
CA SER A 356 15.17 17.43 62.42
C SER A 356 15.03 18.71 61.52
N ALA A 357 13.84 19.31 61.63
CA ALA A 357 13.53 20.74 61.95
C ALA A 357 13.72 21.91 60.95
N LYS A 358 12.58 22.52 60.54
CA LYS A 358 12.12 23.93 60.80
C LYS A 358 10.97 24.30 59.84
N ARG A 359 9.75 24.62 60.31
CA ARG A 359 9.15 25.98 60.49
C ARG A 359 9.39 26.90 59.28
N SER A 360 8.41 27.49 58.60
CA SER A 360 7.25 28.32 59.00
C SER A 360 6.42 28.61 57.72
N ALA A 361 5.09 28.48 57.70
CA ALA A 361 4.03 29.45 58.06
C ALA A 361 3.79 30.59 57.06
N ASP A 362 2.48 30.84 56.82
CA ASP A 362 1.77 31.94 56.11
C ASP A 362 1.08 31.48 54.82
N ASN A 363 -0.23 31.26 54.71
CA ASN A 363 -1.46 31.76 55.35
C ASN A 363 -1.78 33.26 55.14
N ASN A 364 -2.52 33.55 54.08
CA ASN A 364 -3.57 34.58 54.02
C ASN A 364 -4.39 34.29 52.75
N GLY A 365 -5.71 34.08 52.77
CA GLY A 365 -6.73 34.92 53.39
C GLY A 365 -7.40 35.75 52.27
N ARG A 366 -8.42 35.21 51.59
CA ARG A 366 -9.86 35.49 51.83
C ARG A 366 -10.39 36.69 51.02
N SER A 367 -11.24 36.42 50.04
CA SER A 367 -12.48 37.21 49.81
C SER A 367 -13.38 36.56 48.74
N ALA A 368 -14.62 36.29 49.14
CA ALA A 368 -15.82 36.15 48.33
C ALA A 368 -16.89 37.03 49.02
N PRO A 369 -18.15 37.14 48.57
CA PRO A 369 -18.76 36.80 47.27
C PRO A 369 -19.57 38.00 46.70
N THR A 370 -20.18 37.90 45.51
CA THR A 370 -21.64 38.13 45.29
C THR A 370 -22.07 38.21 43.81
N ALA A 371 -23.33 37.79 43.62
CA ALA A 371 -24.31 38.19 42.62
C ALA A 371 -24.44 37.39 41.31
N ALA A 372 -25.69 37.00 41.09
CA ALA A 372 -26.23 36.03 40.14
C ALA A 372 -26.73 36.72 38.83
N PRO A 373 -27.29 35.98 37.86
CA PRO A 373 -27.31 36.32 36.44
C PRO A 373 -28.63 36.99 35.97
N PRO A 374 -28.72 37.36 34.68
CA PRO A 374 -30.01 37.37 34.01
C PRO A 374 -30.07 36.46 32.77
N ALA A 375 -31.18 35.72 32.71
CA ALA A 375 -31.75 35.10 31.52
C ALA A 375 -32.64 36.10 30.76
N LYS A 376 -32.81 35.87 29.44
CA LYS A 376 -34.04 35.99 28.59
C LYS A 376 -33.66 36.36 27.14
N LYS A 377 -33.88 35.46 26.19
CA LYS A 377 -35.03 35.39 25.27
C LYS A 377 -35.18 36.61 24.35
N ALA A 378 -34.88 36.43 23.07
CA ALA A 378 -35.55 37.13 21.98
C ALA A 378 -36.04 36.10 20.94
N LYS A 379 -37.36 36.02 20.82
CA LYS A 379 -38.09 35.40 19.70
C LYS A 379 -38.07 36.40 18.54
N GLY A 380 -37.89 35.92 17.31
CA GLY A 380 -38.11 36.70 16.10
C GLY A 380 -38.50 35.78 14.96
N ALA A 381 -39.79 35.65 14.74
CA ALA A 381 -40.39 34.92 13.62
C ALA A 381 -40.18 35.69 12.30
N SER A 382 -39.97 34.97 11.19
CA SER A 382 -40.32 35.48 9.87
C SER A 382 -40.77 34.35 8.96
N THR A 383 -42.08 34.25 8.79
CA THR A 383 -42.80 33.49 7.76
C THR A 383 -43.41 34.48 6.77
N ARG A 384 -43.03 34.43 5.49
CA ARG A 384 -43.85 34.70 4.28
C ARG A 384 -43.20 33.94 3.12
N LYS A 385 -43.77 32.84 2.62
CA LYS A 385 -44.82 32.72 1.59
C LYS A 385 -44.59 33.56 0.33
N ALA A 386 -44.08 32.87 -0.69
CA ALA A 386 -44.41 32.82 -2.11
C ALA A 386 -45.16 33.99 -2.76
N VAL A 387 -44.63 34.46 -3.90
CA VAL A 387 -45.38 34.98 -5.05
C VAL A 387 -44.54 34.76 -6.34
N PHE A 388 -45.17 34.06 -7.31
CA PHE A 388 -44.90 33.85 -8.74
C PHE A 388 -43.58 33.22 -9.23
#